data_AF-A0A1H1M5J7-F1
#
_entry.id   AF-A0A1H1M5J7-F1
#
_cell.length_a   1.000
_cell.length_b   1.000
_cell.length_c   1.000
_cell.angle_alpha   90.00
_cell.angle_beta   90.00
_cell.angle_gamma   90.00
#
_symmetry.space_group_name_H-M   'P 1'
#
loop_
_entity.id
_entity.type
_entity.pdbx_description
1 polymer ?
#
loop_
_entity_poly.entity_id
_entity_poly.type
_entity_poly.pdbx_seq_one_letter_code
_entity_poly.pdbx_strand_id
1 'polypeptide(L)'
;MNPRDINLKDLRPEIPSARITNNMSSDEKFQNETLRPVAKLQNELLLAIFRNYITKHKNRFYELKLEKRFEYIENAIQRDIKFRNSLKGVIIGQFTLEEYDIYIKNSSALNKRMMNIVKERIQSNIQLLESDMAY
;
A
#
# COMPACT_ATOMS: atom_id res chain seq x y z
N MET A 1 1.78 -6.43 25.45
CA MET A 1 1.56 -6.51 23.99
C MET A 1 0.93 -7.87 23.68
N ASN A 2 -0.16 -7.94 22.92
CA ASN A 2 -0.82 -9.22 22.59
C ASN A 2 0.04 -10.02 21.59
N PRO A 3 0.08 -11.37 21.65
CA PRO A 3 0.72 -12.22 20.64
C PRO A 3 0.52 -11.80 19.17
N ARG A 4 -0.68 -11.32 18.81
CA ARG A 4 -0.95 -10.79 17.45
C ARG A 4 0.02 -9.66 17.09
N ASP A 5 0.18 -8.69 17.97
CA ASP A 5 0.93 -7.47 17.68
C ASP A 5 2.44 -7.73 17.60
N ILE A 6 2.94 -8.71 18.39
CA ILE A 6 4.32 -9.20 18.31
C ILE A 6 4.54 -9.84 16.94
N ASN A 7 3.70 -10.81 16.57
CA ASN A 7 3.81 -11.51 15.29
C ASN A 7 3.70 -10.55 14.09
N LEU A 8 2.83 -9.54 14.16
CA LEU A 8 2.70 -8.53 13.11
C LEU A 8 3.96 -7.69 12.94
N LYS A 9 4.69 -7.39 14.03
CA LYS A 9 5.96 -6.67 13.95
C LYS A 9 7.06 -7.58 13.40
N ASP A 10 7.13 -8.84 13.84
CA ASP A 10 8.15 -9.80 13.43
C ASP A 10 8.04 -10.18 11.94
N LEU A 11 6.83 -10.23 11.38
CA LEU A 11 6.61 -10.49 9.96
C LEU A 11 7.05 -9.35 9.04
N ARG A 12 7.25 -8.13 9.57
CA ARG A 12 7.53 -6.97 8.73
C ARG A 12 8.97 -7.01 8.21
N PRO A 13 9.17 -6.81 6.90
CA PRO A 13 10.51 -6.76 6.35
C PRO A 13 11.24 -5.51 6.82
N GLU A 14 12.51 -5.67 7.19
CA GLU A 14 13.38 -4.54 7.47
C GLU A 14 13.60 -3.69 6.20
N ILE A 15 13.66 -2.37 6.37
CA ILE A 15 13.90 -1.41 5.30
C ILE A 15 15.14 -0.59 5.69
N PRO A 16 16.34 -0.95 5.18
CA PRO A 16 17.60 -0.29 5.56
C PRO A 16 17.64 1.22 5.27
N SER A 17 16.81 1.69 4.33
CA SER A 17 16.70 3.11 3.97
C SER A 17 15.78 3.91 4.89
N ALA A 18 15.04 3.27 5.79
CA ALA A 18 14.20 3.92 6.80
C ALA A 18 15.05 4.38 7.99
N ARG A 19 16.04 5.26 7.76
CA ARG A 19 16.82 5.87 8.84
C ARG A 19 15.92 6.83 9.61
N ILE A 20 15.43 6.44 10.77
CA ILE A 20 14.69 7.33 11.67
C ILE A 20 15.70 8.32 12.25
N THR A 21 15.52 9.61 11.98
CA THR A 21 16.33 10.68 12.59
C THR A 21 15.49 11.41 13.64
N ASN A 22 16.13 11.90 14.70
CA ASN A 22 15.44 12.57 15.81
C ASN A 22 14.68 13.85 15.41
N ASN A 23 14.90 14.37 14.20
CA ASN A 23 14.23 15.57 13.68
C ASN A 23 12.99 15.27 12.82
N MET A 24 12.58 14.00 12.68
CA MET A 24 11.40 13.66 11.87
C MET A 24 10.09 14.04 12.56
N SER A 25 9.12 14.47 11.76
CA SER A 25 7.75 14.63 12.24
C SER A 25 7.13 13.29 12.65
N SER A 26 6.12 13.31 13.53
CA SER A 26 5.38 12.11 13.95
C SER A 26 4.81 11.33 12.75
N ASP A 27 4.37 12.04 11.72
CA ASP A 27 3.81 11.47 10.51
C ASP A 27 4.87 10.76 9.65
N GLU A 28 6.06 11.36 9.53
CA GLU A 28 7.18 10.76 8.81
C GLU A 28 7.73 9.54 9.53
N LYS A 29 7.80 9.59 10.86
CA LYS A 29 8.15 8.46 11.70
C LYS A 29 7.17 7.31 11.49
N PHE A 30 5.86 7.56 11.60
CA PHE A 30 4.82 6.56 11.35
C PHE A 30 4.87 6.01 9.92
N GLN A 31 5.16 6.86 8.95
CA GLN A 31 5.34 6.43 7.56
C GLN A 31 6.48 5.43 7.40
N ASN A 32 7.63 5.69 8.02
CA ASN A 32 8.83 4.87 7.86
C ASN A 32 8.83 3.61 8.74
N GLU A 33 8.30 3.70 9.96
CA GLU A 33 8.22 2.58 10.91
C GLU A 33 7.05 1.64 10.65
N THR A 34 5.93 2.17 10.14
CA THR A 34 4.69 1.39 10.02
C THR A 34 4.22 1.26 8.57
N LEU A 35 3.92 2.39 7.89
CA LEU A 35 3.26 2.32 6.58
C LEU A 35 4.14 1.65 5.51
N ARG A 36 5.43 2.00 5.42
CA ARG A 36 6.36 1.42 4.43
C ARG A 36 6.60 -0.08 4.66
N PRO A 37 6.91 -0.55 5.88
CA PRO A 37 7.05 -1.99 6.15
C PRO A 37 5.77 -2.77 5.91
N VAL A 38 4.61 -2.25 6.35
CA VAL A 38 3.31 -2.91 6.10
C VAL A 38 3.01 -3.00 4.60
N ALA A 39 3.19 -1.92 3.84
CA ALA A 39 2.96 -1.94 2.39
C ALA A 39 3.92 -2.89 1.66
N LYS A 40 5.15 -3.08 2.17
CA LYS A 40 6.11 -4.04 1.63
C LYS A 40 5.72 -5.49 1.97
N LEU A 41 5.30 -5.75 3.21
CA LEU A 41 4.75 -7.04 3.63
C LEU A 41 3.55 -7.46 2.78
N GLN A 42 2.67 -6.51 2.46
CA GLN A 42 1.44 -6.74 1.71
C GLN A 42 1.63 -6.70 0.18
N ASN A 43 2.87 -6.65 -0.33
CA ASN A 43 3.15 -6.42 -1.75
C ASN A 43 2.37 -7.36 -2.68
N GLU A 44 2.52 -8.68 -2.49
CA GLU A 44 1.88 -9.69 -3.34
C GLU A 44 0.35 -9.59 -3.30
N LEU A 45 -0.23 -9.33 -2.11
CA LEU A 45 -1.67 -9.17 -1.97
C LEU A 45 -2.17 -7.90 -2.67
N LEU A 46 -1.46 -6.78 -2.56
CA LEU A 46 -1.80 -5.53 -3.23
C LEU A 46 -1.79 -5.70 -4.76
N LEU A 47 -0.81 -6.43 -5.30
CA LEU A 47 -0.73 -6.74 -6.74
C LEU A 47 -1.89 -7.65 -7.16
N ALA A 48 -2.21 -8.70 -6.40
CA ALA A 48 -3.33 -9.58 -6.69
C ALA A 48 -4.68 -8.83 -6.66
N ILE A 49 -4.88 -7.94 -5.68
CA ILE A 49 -6.06 -7.08 -5.60
C ILE A 49 -6.16 -6.16 -6.83
N PHE A 50 -5.03 -5.59 -7.28
CA PHE A 50 -5.01 -4.73 -8.45
C PHE A 50 -5.24 -5.50 -9.76
N ARG A 51 -4.70 -6.71 -9.90
CA ARG A 51 -5.02 -7.61 -11.03
C ARG A 51 -6.52 -7.91 -11.10
N ASN A 52 -7.15 -8.22 -9.96
CA ASN A 52 -8.60 -8.43 -9.90
C ASN A 52 -9.39 -7.16 -10.27
N TYR A 53 -8.91 -5.98 -9.87
CA TYR A 53 -9.48 -4.70 -10.30
C TYR A 53 -9.40 -4.57 -11.84
N ILE A 54 -8.25 -4.83 -12.46
CA ILE A 54 -8.09 -4.81 -13.93
C ILE A 54 -9.11 -5.74 -14.61
N THR A 55 -9.25 -6.98 -14.12
CA THR A 55 -10.19 -7.97 -14.68
C THR A 55 -11.64 -7.48 -14.62
N LYS A 56 -12.06 -6.90 -13.49
CA LYS A 56 -13.41 -6.33 -13.33
C LYS A 56 -13.67 -5.15 -14.27
N HIS A 57 -12.63 -4.42 -14.65
CA HIS A 57 -12.69 -3.31 -15.59
C HIS A 57 -12.39 -3.73 -17.04
N LYS A 58 -12.71 -4.98 -17.39
CA LYS A 58 -12.62 -5.56 -18.74
C LYS A 58 -11.21 -5.51 -19.34
N ASN A 59 -10.17 -5.68 -18.52
CA ASN A 59 -8.79 -5.84 -18.98
C ASN A 59 -8.22 -4.65 -19.79
N ARG A 60 -8.90 -3.48 -19.80
CA ARG A 60 -8.47 -2.27 -20.55
C ARG A 60 -7.05 -1.84 -20.23
N PHE A 61 -6.57 -2.13 -19.02
CA PHE A 61 -5.20 -1.85 -18.60
C PHE A 61 -4.15 -2.42 -19.57
N TYR A 62 -4.37 -3.62 -20.11
CA TYR A 62 -3.40 -4.29 -20.97
C TYR A 62 -3.30 -3.67 -22.36
N GLU A 63 -4.36 -2.99 -22.83
CA GLU A 63 -4.40 -2.26 -24.09
C GLU A 63 -3.67 -0.90 -24.02
N LEU A 64 -3.39 -0.41 -22.80
CA LEU A 64 -2.75 0.88 -22.58
C LEU A 64 -1.23 0.79 -22.77
N LYS A 65 -0.65 1.86 -23.32
CA LYS A 65 0.80 2.11 -23.26
C LYS A 65 1.23 2.34 -21.81
N LEU A 66 2.52 2.13 -21.54
CA LEU A 66 3.11 2.21 -20.20
C LEU A 66 2.74 3.49 -19.44
N GLU A 67 2.90 4.67 -20.05
CA GLU A 67 2.53 5.96 -19.44
C GLU A 67 1.06 6.00 -19.00
N LYS A 68 0.15 5.51 -19.86
CA LYS A 68 -1.27 5.44 -19.56
C LYS A 68 -1.62 4.39 -18.51
N ARG A 69 -0.79 3.35 -18.34
CA ARG A 69 -0.94 2.39 -17.23
C ARG A 69 -0.59 3.03 -15.88
N PHE A 70 0.44 3.87 -15.82
CA PHE A 70 0.74 4.64 -14.61
C PHE A 70 -0.42 5.57 -14.23
N GLU A 71 -0.98 6.30 -15.20
CA GLU A 71 -2.18 7.12 -15.00
C GLU A 71 -3.40 6.29 -14.58
N TYR A 72 -3.56 5.09 -15.16
CA TYR A 72 -4.66 4.18 -14.82
C TYR A 72 -4.59 3.75 -13.34
N ILE A 73 -3.40 3.36 -12.86
CA ILE A 73 -3.18 2.99 -11.44
C ILE A 73 -3.51 4.17 -10.53
N GLU A 74 -3.01 5.36 -10.87
CA GLU A 74 -3.26 6.56 -10.07
C GLU A 74 -4.76 6.89 -10.00
N ASN A 75 -5.44 6.87 -11.14
CA ASN A 75 -6.88 7.15 -11.20
C ASN A 75 -7.70 6.10 -10.46
N ALA A 76 -7.35 4.81 -10.55
CA ALA A 76 -8.01 3.74 -9.80
C ALA A 76 -7.93 3.99 -8.28
N ILE A 77 -6.74 4.32 -7.77
CA ILE A 77 -6.52 4.55 -6.34
C ILE A 77 -7.14 5.87 -5.86
N GLN A 78 -7.12 6.92 -6.69
CA GLN A 78 -7.61 8.25 -6.29
C GLN A 78 -9.12 8.43 -6.48
N ARG A 79 -9.68 7.93 -7.58
CA ARG A 79 -11.07 8.23 -7.99
C ARG A 79 -12.06 7.16 -7.56
N ASP A 80 -11.65 5.89 -7.47
CA ASP A 80 -12.54 4.82 -6.99
C ASP A 80 -12.49 4.73 -5.46
N ILE A 81 -13.50 5.30 -4.81
CA ILE A 81 -13.62 5.34 -3.36
C ILE A 81 -13.73 3.92 -2.76
N LYS A 82 -14.43 3.00 -3.43
CA LYS A 82 -14.64 1.63 -2.93
C LYS A 82 -13.33 0.85 -2.99
N PHE A 83 -12.64 0.94 -4.11
CA PHE A 83 -11.32 0.33 -4.28
C PHE A 83 -10.31 0.89 -3.28
N ARG A 84 -10.23 2.23 -3.17
CA ARG A 84 -9.37 2.91 -2.21
C ARG A 84 -9.64 2.45 -0.78
N ASN A 85 -10.90 2.36 -0.35
CA ASN A 85 -11.24 1.91 0.99
C ASN A 85 -10.86 0.45 1.25
N SER A 86 -10.95 -0.42 0.23
CA SER A 86 -10.46 -1.80 0.31
C SER A 86 -8.95 -1.83 0.56
N LEU A 87 -8.15 -1.05 -0.20
CA LEU A 87 -6.70 -0.96 0.01
C LEU A 87 -6.34 -0.42 1.40
N LYS A 88 -7.07 0.60 1.88
CA LYS A 88 -6.89 1.11 3.25
C LYS A 88 -7.11 0.03 4.30
N GLY A 89 -8.15 -0.79 4.14
CA GLY A 89 -8.44 -1.90 5.05
C GLY A 89 -7.32 -2.93 5.10
N VAL A 90 -6.72 -3.27 3.96
CA VAL A 90 -5.58 -4.20 3.87
C VAL A 90 -4.38 -3.69 4.68
N ILE A 91 -4.07 -2.40 4.57
CA ILE A 91 -2.94 -1.80 5.31
C ILE A 91 -3.27 -1.67 6.80
N ILE A 92 -4.42 -1.10 7.15
CA ILE A 92 -4.81 -0.87 8.56
C ILE A 92 -4.97 -2.19 9.31
N GLY A 93 -5.40 -3.27 8.64
CA GLY A 93 -5.53 -4.60 9.23
C GLY A 93 -4.21 -5.18 9.75
N GLN A 94 -3.07 -4.62 9.33
CA GLN A 94 -1.72 -5.02 9.77
C GLN A 94 -1.14 -4.11 10.86
N PHE A 95 -1.93 -3.17 11.37
CA PHE A 95 -1.51 -2.33 12.49
C PHE A 95 -1.64 -3.10 13.81
N THR A 96 -0.71 -2.81 14.70
CA THR A 96 -0.83 -3.07 16.14
C THR A 96 -1.82 -2.08 16.76
N LEU A 97 -2.29 -2.36 17.97
CA LEU A 97 -3.22 -1.45 18.67
C LEU A 97 -2.56 -0.07 18.92
N GLU A 98 -1.28 -0.06 19.32
CA GLU A 98 -0.51 1.17 19.53
C GLU A 98 -0.41 2.02 18.26
N GLU A 99 -0.17 1.39 17.11
CA GLU A 99 -0.11 2.09 15.82
C GLU A 99 -1.46 2.60 15.38
N TYR A 100 -2.54 1.86 15.68
CA TYR A 100 -3.89 2.32 15.41
C TYR A 100 -4.24 3.56 16.24
N ASP A 101 -3.87 3.58 17.52
CA ASP A 101 -4.07 4.73 18.41
C ASP A 101 -3.31 5.98 17.94
N ILE A 102 -2.13 5.80 17.35
CA ILE A 102 -1.40 6.90 16.70
C ILE A 102 -2.10 7.32 15.41
N TYR A 103 -2.51 6.34 14.60
CA TYR A 103 -3.14 6.59 13.30
C TYR A 103 -4.43 7.41 13.42
N ILE A 104 -5.29 7.13 14.39
CA ILE A 104 -6.57 7.84 14.55
C ILE A 104 -6.40 9.31 14.91
N LYS A 105 -5.27 9.70 15.51
CA LYS A 105 -4.97 11.11 15.86
C LYS A 105 -4.75 12.00 14.64
N ASN A 106 -4.27 11.44 13.53
CA ASN A 106 -4.02 12.18 12.28
C ASN A 106 -4.37 11.37 11.02
N SER A 107 -5.51 10.68 11.06
CA SER A 107 -5.89 9.72 10.03
C SER A 107 -5.99 10.34 8.63
N SER A 108 -6.42 11.60 8.51
CA SER A 108 -6.53 12.28 7.21
C SER A 108 -5.18 12.42 6.50
N ALA A 109 -4.14 12.91 7.20
CA ALA A 109 -2.81 13.07 6.63
C ALA A 109 -2.16 11.71 6.36
N LEU A 110 -2.26 10.77 7.31
CA LEU A 110 -1.70 9.43 7.18
C LEU A 110 -2.36 8.64 6.06
N ASN A 111 -3.65 8.83 5.80
CA ASN A 111 -4.34 8.20 4.68
C ASN A 111 -3.83 8.69 3.32
N LYS A 112 -3.54 9.99 3.18
CA LYS A 112 -2.92 10.52 1.95
C LYS A 112 -1.54 9.90 1.72
N ARG A 113 -0.70 9.85 2.77
CA ARG A 113 0.62 9.20 2.72
C ARG A 113 0.51 7.71 2.38
N MET A 114 -0.39 7.00 3.03
CA MET A 114 -0.66 5.58 2.80
C MET A 114 -1.01 5.31 1.34
N MET A 115 -1.93 6.08 0.75
CA MET A 115 -2.32 5.87 -0.65
C MET A 115 -1.22 6.22 -1.64
N ASN A 116 -0.37 7.21 -1.33
CA ASN A 116 0.82 7.49 -2.15
C ASN A 116 1.80 6.30 -2.13
N ILE A 117 2.06 5.73 -0.95
CA ILE A 117 2.95 4.55 -0.80
C ILE A 117 2.39 3.34 -1.56
N VAL A 118 1.08 3.08 -1.44
CA VAL A 118 0.43 1.97 -2.16
C VAL A 118 0.49 2.20 -3.67
N LYS A 119 0.25 3.43 -4.14
CA LYS A 119 0.38 3.80 -5.55
C LYS A 119 1.79 3.54 -6.06
N GLU A 120 2.81 4.08 -5.40
CA GLU A 120 4.22 3.89 -5.75
C GLU A 120 4.61 2.40 -5.73
N ARG A 121 4.09 1.62 -4.79
CA ARG A 121 4.34 0.18 -4.70
C ARG A 121 3.79 -0.57 -5.91
N ILE A 122 2.56 -0.29 -6.30
CA ILE A 122 1.92 -0.93 -7.46
C ILE A 122 2.62 -0.49 -8.75
N GLN A 123 2.93 0.80 -8.88
CA GLN A 123 3.63 1.37 -10.02
C GLN A 123 5.07 0.85 -10.19
N SER A 124 5.82 0.70 -9.10
CA SER A 124 7.18 0.11 -9.14
C SER A 124 7.19 -1.37 -9.50
N ASN A 125 6.08 -2.07 -9.26
CA ASN A 125 5.88 -3.46 -9.62
C ASN A 125 4.99 -3.63 -10.86
N ILE A 126 4.89 -2.60 -11.71
CA ILE A 126 4.01 -2.64 -12.88
C ILE A 126 4.30 -3.79 -13.84
N GLN A 127 5.57 -4.21 -13.95
CA GLN A 127 5.98 -5.37 -14.74
C GLN A 127 5.34 -6.67 -14.20
N LEU A 128 5.16 -6.79 -12.88
CA LEU A 128 4.44 -7.90 -12.27
C LEU A 128 2.93 -7.80 -12.48
N LEU A 129 2.40 -6.69 -12.99
CA LEU A 129 1.00 -6.61 -13.41
C LEU A 129 0.82 -7.03 -14.86
N GLU A 130 1.88 -7.05 -15.67
CA GLU A 130 1.81 -7.56 -17.03
C GLU A 130 1.49 -9.05 -16.95
N SER A 131 0.37 -9.43 -17.56
CA SER A 131 -0.06 -10.81 -17.57
C SER A 131 1.00 -11.67 -18.26
N ASP A 132 1.48 -12.69 -17.57
CA ASP A 132 1.68 -13.99 -18.20
C ASP A 132 0.30 -14.40 -18.75
N MET A 133 0.02 -14.07 -20.01
CA MET A 133 -1.05 -14.75 -20.75
C MET A 133 -0.58 -16.18 -21.05
N ALA A 134 -0.51 -16.99 -20.00
CA ALA A 134 -0.34 -18.43 -20.08
C ALA A 134 -0.86 -19.00 -18.76
N TYR A 135 -2.14 -19.38 -18.73
CA TYR A 135 -2.65 -20.69 -18.29
C TYR A 135 -4.12 -20.78 -18.70
#